data_AF-A0A0Q1BR97-F1
#
_entry.id   AF-A0A0Q1BR97-F1
#
_cell.length_a   1.000
_cell.length_b   1.000
_cell.length_c   1.000
_cell.angle_alpha   90.00
_cell.angle_beta   90.00
_cell.angle_gamma   90.00
#
_symmetry.space_group_name_H-M   'P 1'
#
loop_
_entity.id
_entity.type
_entity.pdbx_description
1 polymer ?
#
loop_
_entity_poly.entity_id
_entity_poly.type
_entity_poly.pdbx_seq_one_letter_code
_entity_poly.pdbx_strand_id
1 'polypeptide(L)' 'MVALVLSFFIPGLGQFSTGQLLRAIALFVLTVLFAALSSVIIGIPLYIIVWIYGMYDASTVAL' A
#
# COMPACT_ATOMS: atom_id res chain seq x y z
N MET A 1 -9.98 9.30 -7.07
CA MET A 1 -10.92 8.39 -6.36
C MET A 1 -10.68 6.91 -6.66
N VAL A 2 -10.63 6.49 -7.93
CA VAL A 2 -10.39 5.07 -8.30
C VAL A 2 -9.08 4.52 -7.71
N ALA A 3 -7.98 5.30 -7.75
CA ALA A 3 -6.68 4.90 -7.18
C ALA A 3 -6.74 4.58 -5.68
N LEU A 4 -7.54 5.30 -4.89
CA LEU A 4 -7.70 5.05 -3.46
C LEU A 4 -8.36 3.70 -3.20
N VAL A 5 -9.42 3.39 -3.95
CA VAL A 5 -10.14 2.10 -3.86
C VAL A 5 -9.22 0.94 -4.26
N LEU A 6 -8.37 1.13 -5.28
CA LEU A 6 -7.37 0.13 -5.65
C LEU A 6 -6.35 -0.10 -4.52
N SER A 7 -5.82 0.96 -3.91
CA SER A 7 -4.88 0.86 -2.78
C SER A 7 -5.53 0.29 -1.50
N PHE A 8 -6.83 0.43 -1.33
CA PHE A 8 -7.57 -0.20 -0.23
C PHE A 8 -7.55 -1.73 -0.33
N PHE A 9 -7.73 -2.29 -1.54
CA PHE A 9 -7.64 -3.74 -1.72
C PHE A 9 -6.20 -4.23 -1.66
N ILE A 10 -5.30 -3.57 -2.39
CA ILE A 10 -3.88 -3.94 -2.47
C ILE A 10 -3.04 -2.65 -2.49
N PRO A 11 -2.25 -2.38 -1.43
CA PRO A 11 -1.32 -1.26 -1.42
C PRO A 11 -0.39 -1.26 -2.63
N GLY A 12 -0.22 -0.10 -3.24
CA GLY A 12 0.59 0.09 -4.44
C GLY A 12 -0.19 0.06 -5.75
N LEU A 13 -1.38 -0.57 -5.80
CA LEU A 13 -2.20 -0.57 -7.03
C LEU A 13 -2.72 0.83 -7.41
N GLY A 14 -3.02 1.68 -6.42
CA GLY A 14 -3.38 3.06 -6.70
C GLY A 14 -2.29 3.82 -7.45
N GLN A 15 -1.03 3.61 -7.05
CA GLN A 15 0.16 4.22 -7.67
C GLN A 15 0.45 3.66 -9.06
N PHE A 16 0.10 2.39 -9.29
CA PHE A 16 0.23 1.77 -10.61
C PHE A 16 -0.68 2.46 -11.64
N SER A 17 -1.92 2.78 -11.25
CA SER A 17 -2.89 3.47 -12.11
C SER A 17 -2.54 4.93 -12.41
N THR A 18 -1.73 5.58 -11.57
CA THR A 18 -1.20 6.93 -11.78
C THR A 18 0.18 6.95 -12.44
N GLY A 19 0.71 5.80 -12.89
CA GLY A 19 1.97 5.71 -13.62
C GLY A 19 3.23 5.73 -12.74
N GLN A 20 3.09 5.66 -11.41
CA GLN A 20 4.20 5.72 -10.46
C GLN A 20 4.70 4.31 -10.10
N LEU A 21 5.27 3.62 -11.10
CA LEU A 21 5.66 2.22 -11.02
C LEU A 21 6.61 1.93 -9.84
N LEU A 22 7.61 2.80 -9.62
CA LEU A 22 8.59 2.59 -8.54
C LEU A 22 7.94 2.64 -7.15
N ARG A 23 7.01 3.57 -6.92
CA ARG A 23 6.27 3.66 -5.66
C ARG A 23 5.28 2.51 -5.49
N ALA A 24 4.63 2.10 -6.59
CA ALA A 24 3.73 0.95 -6.61
C ALA A 24 4.45 -0.33 -6.18
N ILE A 25 5.61 -0.62 -6.76
CA ILE A 25 6.42 -1.81 -6.43
C ILE A 25 6.93 -1.72 -4.99
N ALA A 26 7.45 -0.57 -4.57
CA ALA A 26 7.95 -0.39 -3.22
C ALA A 26 6.87 -0.67 -2.16
N LEU A 27 5.68 -0.08 -2.31
CA LEU A 27 4.54 -0.30 -1.41
C LEU A 27 4.08 -1.77 -1.41
N PHE A 28 3.97 -2.38 -2.59
CA PHE A 28 3.53 -3.76 -2.72
C PHE A 28 4.50 -4.72 -2.00
N VAL A 29 5.81 -4.56 -2.22
CA VAL A 29 6.84 -5.38 -1.55
C VAL A 29 6.81 -5.18 -0.03
N LEU A 30 6.65 -3.93 0.44
CA LEU A 30 6.58 -3.63 1.86
C LEU A 30 5.35 -4.28 2.52
N THR A 31 4.21 -4.23 1.85
CA THR A 31 2.97 -4.86 2.31
C THR A 31 3.12 -6.37 2.37
N VAL A 32 3.69 -7.02 1.35
CA VAL A 32 3.93 -8.49 1.37
C VAL A 32 4.90 -8.87 2.49
N LEU A 33 5.96 -8.08 2.70
CA LEU A 33 6.93 -8.32 3.77
C LEU A 33 6.28 -8.24 5.15
N PHE A 34 5.51 -7.18 5.44
CA PHE A 34 4.84 -7.03 6.73
C PHE A 34 3.64 -7.96 6.91
N ALA A 35 2.97 -8.35 5.81
CA ALA A 35 1.96 -9.41 5.85
C ALA A 35 2.59 -10.76 6.22
N ALA A 36 3.75 -11.11 5.65
CA ALA A 36 4.48 -12.31 6.06
C ALA A 36 4.94 -12.22 7.53
N LEU A 37 5.40 -11.03 7.94
CA LEU A 37 5.82 -10.76 9.32
C LEU A 37 4.66 -10.76 10.32
N SER A 38 3.41 -10.62 9.86
CA SER A 38 2.20 -10.69 10.71
C SER A 38 1.96 -12.08 11.32
N SER A 39 2.68 -13.10 10.86
CA SER A 39 2.84 -14.39 11.55
C SER A 39 3.39 -14.22 12.97
N VAL A 40 4.14 -13.14 13.21
CA VAL A 40 4.49 -12.62 14.53
C VAL A 40 3.52 -11.49 14.85
N ILE A 41 2.91 -11.47 16.04
CA ILE A 41 1.89 -10.47 16.47
C ILE A 41 2.31 -9.02 16.17
N ILE A 42 3.62 -8.73 16.19
CA ILE A 42 4.22 -7.42 15.92
C ILE A 42 4.08 -6.98 14.45
N GLY A 43 3.96 -7.92 13.50
CA GLY A 43 3.79 -7.61 12.08
C GLY A 43 2.40 -7.06 11.74
N ILE A 44 1.38 -7.34 12.56
CA ILE A 44 0.00 -6.86 12.35
C ILE A 44 -0.08 -5.32 12.39
N PRO A 45 0.38 -4.61 13.44
CA PRO A 45 0.34 -3.16 13.46
C PRO A 45 1.20 -2.53 12.34
N LEU A 46 2.35 -3.13 12.01
CA LEU A 46 3.20 -2.66 10.90
C LEU A 46 2.50 -2.78 9.54
N TYR A 47 1.83 -3.90 9.30
CA TYR A 47 1.02 -4.11 8.10
C TYR A 47 -0.08 -3.06 7.98
N ILE A 48 -0.82 -2.79 9.07
CA ILE A 48 -1.89 -1.77 9.08
C ILE A 48 -1.32 -0.37 8.77
N ILE A 49 -0.16 -0.02 9.32
CA ILE A 49 0.49 1.27 9.05
C ILE A 49 0.83 1.41 7.56
N VAL A 50 1.45 0.39 6.96
CA VAL A 50 1.80 0.42 5.53
C VAL A 50 0.55 0.44 4.64
N TRP A 51 -0.49 -0.28 5.04
CA TRP A 51 -1.76 -0.28 4.32
C TRP A 51 -2.43 1.09 4.29
N ILE A 52 -2.54 1.76 5.45
CA ILE A 52 -3.08 3.12 5.55
C ILE A 52 -2.19 4.11 4.77
N TYR A 53 -0.87 3.99 4.87
CA TYR A 53 0.05 4.84 4.11
C TYR A 53 -0.14 4.68 2.59
N GLY A 54 -0.33 3.45 2.09
CA GLY A 54 -0.59 3.19 0.68
C GLY A 54 -1.91 3.79 0.18
N MET A 55 -2.92 3.90 1.04
CA MET A 55 -4.15 4.63 0.74
C MET A 55 -3.92 6.15 0.70
N TYR A 56 -3.24 6.70 1.71
CA TYR A 56 -2.93 8.13 1.81
C TYR A 56 -2.10 8.63 0.62
N ASP A 57 -1.06 7.89 0.25
CA ASP A 57 -0.20 8.20 -0.89
C ASP A 57 -1.02 8.17 -2.21
N ALA A 58 -1.92 7.19 -2.36
CA ALA A 58 -2.79 7.09 -3.54
C ALA A 58 -3.85 8.18 -3.62
N SER A 59 -4.35 8.70 -2.49
CA SER A 59 -5.19 9.91 -2.49
C SER A 59 -4.40 11.15 -2.87
N THR A 60 -3.19 11.32 -2.34
CA THR A 60 -2.41 12.54 -2.52
C THR A 60 -1.89 12.67 -3.94
N VAL A 61 -1.56 11.55 -4.59
CA VAL A 61 -1.14 11.51 -6.00
C VAL A 61 -2.31 11.70 -6.97
N ALA A 62 -3.53 11.33 -6.56
CA ALA A 62 -4.71 11.40 -7.42
C ALA A 62 -5.50 12.73 -7.31
N LEU A 63 -4.96 13.72 -6.59
CA LEU A 63 -5.52 15.05 -6.34
C LEU A 63 -4.72 16.09 -7.13
#